data_AF-N9GR19-F1
#
_entry.id   AF-N9GR19-F1
#
_cell.length_a   1.000
_cell.length_b   1.000
_cell.length_c   1.000
_cell.angle_alpha   90.00
_cell.angle_beta   90.00
_cell.angle_gamma   90.00
#
_symmetry.space_group_name_H-M   'P 1'
#
loop_
_entity.id
_entity.type
_entity.pdbx_description
1 polymer ?
#
loop_
_entity_poly.entity_id
_entity_poly.type
_entity_poly.pdbx_seq_one_letter_code
_entity_poly.pdbx_strand_id
1 'polypeptide(L)'
;MRRQYHFRQVGDDTCIWDVHRLVELTQNFIVKKVALNDIQELNEAYWFTDEYPTTQQIIEHIQLIQDADLNYPIILCAQGRVMDGMHRVAKASLLKHSDILAVQFEQTPEPDFMNIDEDELDYTDIYNPK
;
A
#
# COMPACT_ATOMS: atom_id res chain seq x y z
N MET A 1 -1.80 -6.80 -12.99
CA MET A 1 -1.39 -5.59 -12.25
C MET A 1 0.06 -5.27 -12.61
N ARG A 2 0.41 -4.00 -12.87
CA ARG A 2 1.82 -3.60 -13.06
C ARG A 2 2.60 -3.88 -11.76
N ARG A 3 3.88 -4.23 -11.84
CA ARG A 3 4.74 -4.37 -10.66
C ARG A 3 4.85 -3.06 -9.90
N GLN A 4 4.74 -3.15 -8.58
CA GLN A 4 4.78 -2.02 -7.66
C GLN A 4 5.59 -2.45 -6.44
N TYR A 5 6.27 -1.49 -5.83
CA TYR A 5 7.05 -1.71 -4.63
C TYR A 5 6.53 -0.83 -3.50
N HIS A 6 6.50 -1.38 -2.30
CA HIS A 6 6.21 -0.65 -1.08
C HIS A 6 7.52 -0.29 -0.40
N PHE A 7 7.76 1.00 -0.21
CA PHE A 7 8.94 1.52 0.47
C PHE A 7 8.58 1.92 1.89
N ARG A 8 9.48 1.66 2.84
CA ARG A 8 9.35 2.14 4.21
C ARG A 8 10.71 2.38 4.82
N GLN A 9 10.89 3.54 5.44
CA GLN A 9 12.06 3.82 6.25
C GLN A 9 11.92 3.15 7.63
N VAL A 10 12.95 2.40 8.03
CA VAL A 10 13.07 1.73 9.33
C VAL A 10 14.44 2.07 9.91
N GLY A 11 14.47 3.07 10.78
CA GLY A 11 15.74 3.64 11.25
C GLY A 11 16.46 4.35 10.11
N ASP A 12 17.72 3.98 9.88
CA ASP A 12 18.54 4.53 8.80
C ASP A 12 18.37 3.77 7.48
N ASP A 13 17.64 2.65 7.48
CA ASP A 13 17.48 1.78 6.31
C ASP A 13 16.13 2.00 5.61
N THR A 14 16.13 1.95 4.28
CA THR A 14 14.94 1.87 3.44
C THR A 14 14.66 0.41 3.10
N CYS A 15 13.59 -0.14 3.67
CA CYS A 15 13.09 -1.47 3.36
C CYS A 15 12.11 -1.42 2.19
N ILE A 16 12.22 -2.35 1.26
CA ILE A 16 11.44 -2.38 0.03
C ILE A 16 10.81 -3.76 -0.14
N TRP A 17 9.49 -3.81 -0.34
CA TRP A 17 8.74 -5.03 -0.59
C TRP A 17 8.12 -5.02 -1.98
N ASP A 18 8.20 -6.14 -2.68
CA ASP A 18 7.45 -6.34 -3.91
C ASP A 18 5.97 -6.61 -3.59
N VAL A 19 5.09 -5.73 -4.07
CA VAL A 19 3.65 -5.84 -3.83
C VAL A 19 3.08 -7.13 -4.43
N HIS A 20 3.62 -7.67 -5.52
CA HIS A 20 3.19 -8.97 -6.06
C HIS A 20 3.48 -10.09 -5.07
N ARG A 21 4.68 -10.11 -4.48
CA ARG A 21 5.02 -11.07 -3.44
C ARG A 21 4.13 -10.92 -2.21
N LEU A 22 3.81 -9.69 -1.80
CA LEU A 22 2.87 -9.45 -0.69
C LEU A 22 1.48 -10.03 -0.98
N VAL A 23 0.98 -9.85 -2.20
CA VAL A 23 -0.30 -10.44 -2.64
C VAL A 23 -0.23 -11.97 -2.62
N GLU A 24 0.84 -12.57 -3.12
CA GLU A 24 1.04 -14.04 -3.08
C GLU A 24 1.08 -14.59 -1.64
N LEU A 25 1.79 -13.91 -0.75
CA LEU A 25 1.89 -14.31 0.67
C LEU A 25 0.56 -14.21 1.41
N THR A 26 -0.31 -13.28 1.00
CA THR A 26 -1.59 -13.01 1.67
C THR A 26 -2.81 -13.63 1.00
N GLN A 27 -2.64 -14.34 -0.12
CA GLN A 27 -3.74 -14.87 -0.94
C GLN A 27 -4.75 -15.74 -0.16
N ASN A 28 -4.30 -16.43 0.89
CA ASN A 28 -5.11 -17.33 1.72
C ASN A 28 -5.42 -16.77 3.11
N PHE A 29 -5.12 -15.49 3.36
CA PHE A 29 -5.38 -14.88 4.66
C PHE A 29 -6.88 -14.66 4.85
N ILE A 30 -7.31 -14.71 6.11
CA ILE A 30 -8.69 -14.38 6.47
C ILE A 30 -8.86 -12.88 6.31
N VAL A 31 -9.74 -12.49 5.39
CA VAL A 31 -10.14 -11.09 5.21
C VAL A 31 -10.93 -10.64 6.43
N LYS A 32 -10.56 -9.49 6.97
CA LYS A 32 -11.26 -8.83 8.09
C LYS A 32 -11.62 -7.40 7.75
N LYS A 33 -12.55 -6.84 8.52
CA LYS A 33 -12.84 -5.39 8.50
C LYS A 33 -11.97 -4.69 9.53
N VAL A 34 -11.36 -3.58 9.14
CA VAL A 34 -10.56 -2.71 10.01
C VAL A 34 -11.19 -1.31 9.97
N ALA A 35 -11.29 -0.65 11.12
CA ALA A 35 -11.81 0.71 11.17
C ALA A 35 -10.85 1.66 10.44
N LEU A 36 -11.36 2.58 9.63
CA LEU A 36 -10.50 3.54 8.93
C LEU A 36 -9.70 4.43 9.90
N ASN A 37 -10.24 4.68 11.09
CA ASN A 37 -9.56 5.43 12.14
C ASN A 37 -8.32 4.71 12.70
N ASP A 38 -8.19 3.41 12.49
CA ASP A 38 -7.02 2.64 12.91
C ASP A 38 -5.87 2.72 11.87
N ILE A 39 -6.14 3.27 10.67
CA ILE A 39 -5.14 3.45 9.61
C ILE A 39 -4.43 4.79 9.81
N GLN A 40 -3.26 4.75 10.44
CA GLN A 40 -2.50 5.94 10.79
C GLN A 40 -2.06 6.74 9.57
N GLU A 41 -1.65 6.05 8.51
CA GLU A 41 -1.14 6.63 7.26
C GLU A 41 -2.13 7.58 6.58
N LEU A 42 -3.43 7.44 6.87
CA LEU A 42 -4.47 8.34 6.35
C LEU A 42 -4.25 9.80 6.80
N ASN A 43 -3.54 10.00 7.91
CA ASN A 43 -3.23 11.32 8.49
C ASN A 43 -1.73 11.65 8.45
N GLU A 44 -0.94 10.93 7.64
CA GLU A 44 0.48 11.16 7.44
C GLU A 44 0.75 11.69 6.02
N ALA A 45 1.94 12.27 5.80
CA ALA A 45 2.42 12.64 4.46
C ALA A 45 2.84 11.38 3.67
N TYR A 46 1.89 10.49 3.40
CA TYR A 46 2.15 9.14 2.90
C TYR A 46 2.69 9.11 1.46
N TRP A 47 2.11 9.91 0.54
CA TRP A 47 2.55 9.94 -0.86
C TRP A 47 3.64 10.98 -1.15
N PHE A 48 3.83 11.95 -0.27
CA PHE A 48 4.70 13.10 -0.48
C PHE A 48 5.49 13.40 0.80
N THR A 49 6.26 12.41 1.26
CA THR A 49 7.08 12.55 2.47
C THR A 49 8.09 13.68 2.27
N ASP A 50 8.07 14.68 3.16
CA ASP A 50 8.91 15.88 3.12
C ASP A 50 8.85 16.71 1.82
N GLU A 51 7.82 16.49 0.99
CA GLU A 51 7.62 17.17 -0.28
C GLU A 51 6.29 17.93 -0.35
N TYR A 52 6.26 18.97 -1.19
CA TYR A 52 5.03 19.70 -1.51
C TYR A 52 4.55 19.30 -2.91
N PRO A 53 3.45 18.55 -3.04
CA PRO A 53 2.97 18.13 -4.35
C PRO A 53 2.44 19.30 -5.16
N THR A 54 2.65 19.24 -6.46
CA THR A 54 1.95 20.11 -7.41
C THR A 54 0.48 19.71 -7.50
N THR A 55 -0.38 20.63 -7.94
CA THR A 55 -1.79 20.32 -8.23
C THR A 55 -1.94 19.16 -9.21
N GLN A 56 -1.03 19.03 -10.17
CA GLN A 56 -1.05 17.95 -11.17
C GLN A 56 -0.83 16.57 -10.52
N GLN A 57 0.16 16.45 -9.64
CA GLN A 57 0.40 15.21 -8.88
C GLN A 57 -0.79 14.85 -7.99
N ILE A 58 -1.43 15.83 -7.34
CA ILE A 58 -2.66 15.58 -6.57
C ILE A 58 -3.78 15.01 -7.45
N ILE A 59 -3.98 15.58 -8.65
CA ILE A 59 -4.99 15.10 -9.60
C ILE A 59 -4.72 13.65 -10.03
N GLU A 60 -3.46 13.29 -10.26
CA GLU A 60 -3.05 11.92 -10.59
C GLU A 60 -3.41 10.93 -9.48
N HIS A 61 -3.17 11.28 -8.22
CA HIS A 61 -3.61 10.47 -7.08
C HIS A 61 -5.14 10.38 -6.99
N ILE A 62 -5.87 11.46 -7.24
CA ILE A 62 -7.34 11.43 -7.25
C ILE A 62 -7.86 10.45 -8.30
N GLN A 63 -7.26 10.39 -9.49
CA GLN A 63 -7.64 9.43 -10.52
C GLN A 63 -7.43 7.98 -10.04
N LEU A 64 -6.27 7.68 -9.47
CA LEU A 64 -5.98 6.35 -8.89
C LEU A 64 -6.95 5.99 -7.76
N ILE A 65 -7.32 6.95 -6.91
CA ILE A 65 -8.33 6.77 -5.85
C ILE A 65 -9.68 6.43 -6.46
N GLN A 66 -10.10 7.11 -7.53
CA GLN A 66 -11.39 6.82 -8.17
C GLN A 66 -11.41 5.46 -8.85
N ASP A 67 -10.29 5.02 -9.44
CA ASP A 67 -10.18 3.74 -10.13
C ASP A 67 -10.00 2.55 -9.18
N ALA A 68 -9.61 2.79 -7.92
CA ALA A 68 -9.38 1.74 -6.94
C ALA A 68 -10.65 0.92 -6.61
N ASP A 69 -10.55 -0.40 -6.65
CA ASP A 69 -11.66 -1.31 -6.35
C ASP A 69 -11.65 -1.73 -4.86
N LEU A 70 -12.73 -1.41 -4.14
CA LEU A 70 -12.88 -1.71 -2.70
C LEU A 70 -13.24 -3.17 -2.41
N ASN A 71 -13.50 -3.99 -3.43
CA ASN A 71 -13.71 -5.43 -3.26
C ASN A 71 -12.41 -6.17 -2.88
N TYR A 72 -11.24 -5.59 -3.16
CA TYR A 72 -9.94 -6.17 -2.82
C TYR A 72 -9.42 -5.62 -1.48
N PRO A 73 -9.02 -6.48 -0.53
CA PRO A 73 -8.53 -6.05 0.77
C PRO A 73 -7.18 -5.33 0.69
N ILE A 74 -6.96 -4.33 1.54
CA ILE A 74 -5.63 -3.74 1.76
C ILE A 74 -4.71 -4.73 2.47
N ILE A 75 -3.39 -4.53 2.38
CA ILE A 75 -2.40 -5.37 3.06
C ILE A 75 -1.78 -4.58 4.20
N LEU A 76 -1.83 -5.15 5.41
CA LEU A 76 -1.25 -4.57 6.62
C LEU A 76 -0.08 -5.41 7.14
N CYS A 77 0.96 -4.76 7.66
CA CYS A 77 2.03 -5.42 8.39
C CYS A 77 1.57 -5.85 9.79
N ALA A 78 2.42 -6.54 10.55
CA ALA A 78 2.08 -7.02 11.90
C ALA A 78 1.62 -5.92 12.86
N GLN A 79 2.14 -4.71 12.70
CA GLN A 79 1.79 -3.54 13.51
C GLN A 79 0.52 -2.81 13.02
N GLY A 80 -0.15 -3.30 11.97
CA GLY A 80 -1.36 -2.67 11.41
C GLY A 80 -1.06 -1.54 10.41
N ARG A 81 0.20 -1.33 10.03
CA ARG A 81 0.61 -0.30 9.07
C ARG A 81 0.44 -0.76 7.62
N VAL A 82 0.06 0.15 6.73
CA VAL A 82 -0.23 -0.13 5.31
C VAL A 82 1.04 -0.58 4.59
N MET A 83 0.94 -1.71 3.88
CA MET A 83 1.95 -2.20 2.91
C MET A 83 1.43 -2.17 1.47
N ASP A 84 0.12 -2.18 1.27
CA ASP A 84 -0.51 -1.98 -0.04
C ASP A 84 -1.95 -1.49 0.15
N GLY A 85 -2.43 -0.65 -0.77
CA GLY A 85 -3.84 -0.25 -0.86
C GLY A 85 -4.18 1.12 -0.29
N MET A 86 -3.23 2.03 -0.10
CA MET A 86 -3.52 3.39 0.39
C MET A 86 -4.58 4.13 -0.45
N HIS A 87 -4.60 3.95 -1.78
CA HIS A 87 -5.65 4.53 -2.63
C HIS A 87 -7.05 3.99 -2.30
N ARG A 88 -7.17 2.71 -1.92
CA ARG A 88 -8.44 2.11 -1.47
C ARG A 88 -8.88 2.68 -0.12
N VAL A 89 -7.95 2.87 0.82
CA VAL A 89 -8.24 3.54 2.10
C VAL A 89 -8.74 4.96 1.86
N ALA A 90 -8.07 5.73 1.01
CA ALA A 90 -8.47 7.09 0.66
C ALA A 90 -9.87 7.11 0.00
N LYS A 91 -10.15 6.17 -0.91
CA LYS A 91 -11.48 6.03 -1.54
C LYS A 91 -12.56 5.72 -0.50
N ALA A 92 -12.32 4.77 0.39
CA ALA A 92 -13.27 4.42 1.46
C ALA A 92 -13.56 5.61 2.38
N SER A 93 -12.52 6.41 2.69
CA SER A 93 -12.67 7.66 3.46
C SER A 93 -13.50 8.71 2.71
N LEU A 94 -13.25 8.94 1.42
CA LEU A 94 -14.05 9.85 0.57
C LEU A 94 -15.52 9.44 0.51
N LEU A 95 -15.80 8.14 0.46
CA LEU A 95 -17.15 7.56 0.48
C LEU A 95 -17.76 7.47 1.90
N LYS A 96 -17.08 8.01 2.91
CA LYS A 96 -17.53 8.06 4.31
C LYS A 96 -17.84 6.68 4.90
N HIS A 97 -17.09 5.66 4.49
CA HIS A 97 -17.16 4.35 5.13
C HIS A 97 -16.55 4.41 6.54
N SER A 98 -17.01 3.54 7.44
CA SER A 98 -16.41 3.36 8.77
C SER A 98 -15.21 2.43 8.76
N ASP A 99 -15.20 1.49 7.81
CA ASP A 99 -14.28 0.37 7.75
C ASP A 99 -13.84 0.05 6.32
N ILE A 100 -12.77 -0.73 6.22
CA ILE A 100 -12.23 -1.27 4.96
C ILE A 100 -11.84 -2.74 5.14
N LEU A 101 -11.92 -3.51 4.06
CA LEU A 101 -11.41 -4.87 4.02
C LEU A 101 -9.89 -4.87 4.06
N ALA A 102 -9.32 -5.73 4.90
CA ALA A 102 -7.88 -5.87 5.08
C ALA A 102 -7.50 -7.34 5.30
N VAL A 103 -6.28 -7.68 4.88
CA VAL A 103 -5.52 -8.85 5.34
C VAL A 103 -4.30 -8.34 6.10
N GLN A 104 -3.89 -9.05 7.15
CA GLN A 104 -2.81 -8.60 8.01
C GLN A 104 -1.86 -9.74 8.32
N PHE A 105 -0.56 -9.48 8.19
CA PHE A 105 0.48 -10.39 8.63
C PHE A 105 0.52 -10.54 10.15
N GLU A 106 0.72 -11.75 10.66
CA GLU A 106 1.05 -11.94 12.09
C GLU A 106 2.50 -11.51 12.38
N GLN A 107 3.40 -11.77 11.43
CA GLN A 107 4.77 -11.30 11.42
C GLN A 107 5.05 -10.63 10.07
N THR A 108 5.52 -9.38 10.09
CA THR A 108 5.89 -8.65 8.88
C THR A 108 6.98 -9.43 8.13
N PRO A 109 6.80 -9.74 6.83
CA PRO A 109 7.82 -10.47 6.07
C PRO A 109 9.09 -9.63 5.91
N GLU A 110 10.23 -10.29 5.77
CA GLU A 110 11.48 -9.63 5.41
C GLU A 110 11.33 -8.88 4.07
N PRO A 111 11.97 -7.70 3.93
CA PRO A 111 11.97 -6.95 2.69
C PRO A 111 12.67 -7.73 1.57
N ASP A 112 12.24 -7.46 0.34
CA ASP A 112 12.84 -8.03 -0.86
C ASP A 112 14.15 -7.32 -1.22
N PHE A 113 14.22 -6.01 -0.91
CA PHE A 113 15.41 -5.18 -1.11
C PHE A 113 15.60 -4.22 0.07
N MET A 114 16.85 -3.80 0.29
CA MET A 114 17.22 -2.82 1.31
C MET A 114 18.19 -1.80 0.73
N ASN A 115 17.92 -0.51 0.94
CA ASN A 115 18.79 0.61 0.54
C ASN A 115 19.16 0.62 -0.96
N ILE A 116 18.26 0.14 -1.82
CA ILE A 116 18.41 0.18 -3.27
C ILE A 116 17.64 1.39 -3.81
N ASP A 117 18.19 2.05 -4.82
CA ASP A 117 17.54 3.16 -5.52
C ASP A 117 16.30 2.68 -6.30
N GLU A 118 15.25 3.50 -6.38
CA GLU A 118 14.02 3.14 -7.08
C GLU A 118 14.24 2.85 -8.57
N ASP A 119 15.25 3.48 -9.19
CA ASP A 119 15.61 3.29 -10.60
C ASP A 119 16.25 1.92 -10.88
N GLU A 120 16.73 1.21 -9.85
CA GLU A 120 17.32 -0.12 -9.97
C GLU A 120 16.28 -1.24 -9.87
N LEU A 121 15.02 -0.93 -9.53
CA LEU A 121 13.95 -1.91 -9.40
C LEU A 121 13.30 -2.23 -10.75
N ASP A 122 12.90 -3.49 -10.92
CA ASP A 122 12.22 -3.95 -12.14
C ASP A 122 10.71 -3.68 -12.07
N TYR A 123 10.20 -2.81 -12.96
CA TYR A 123 8.78 -2.50 -13.09
C TYR A 123 8.11 -3.12 -14.32
N THR A 124 8.84 -3.93 -15.10
CA THR A 124 8.41 -4.41 -16.43
C THR A 124 7.53 -5.66 -16.37
N ASP A 125 7.55 -6.41 -15.26
CA ASP A 125 6.72 -7.59 -15.09
C ASP A 125 5.23 -7.26 -14.90
N ILE A 126 4.38 -7.87 -15.73
CA ILE A 126 2.92 -7.80 -15.61
C ILE A 126 2.44 -9.04 -14.87
N TYR A 127 2.01 -8.88 -13.61
CA TYR A 127 1.39 -9.96 -12.86
C TYR A 127 0.01 -10.27 -13.42
N ASN A 128 -0.17 -11.52 -13.84
CA ASN A 128 -1.42 -12.05 -14.36
C ASN A 128 -1.87 -13.19 -13.43
N PRO A 129 -2.73 -12.91 -12.42
CA PRO A 129 -3.21 -13.96 -11.53
C PRO A 129 -3.98 -14.99 -12.35
N LYS A 130 -3.58 -16.26 -12.26
CA LYS A 130 -4.35 -17.38 -12.81
C LYS A 130 -5.55 -17.71 -11.94
#